data_AF-A0A3L6N5U7-F1
#
_entry.id   AF-A0A3L6N5U7-F1
#
_cell.length_a   1.000
_cell.length_b   1.000
_cell.length_c   1.000
_cell.angle_alpha   90.00
_cell.angle_beta   90.00
_cell.angle_gamma   90.00
#
_symmetry.space_group_name_H-M   'P 1'
#
loop_
_entity.id
_entity.type
_entity.pdbx_description
1 polymer ?
#
loop_
_entity_poly.entity_id
_entity_poly.type
_entity_poly.pdbx_seq_one_letter_code
_entity_poly.pdbx_strand_id
1 'polypeptide(L)'
;MEQSTPVAYDLASHHALGGGSYAFKTRYPLYLKTLLSDPGQRTEVNIIIQPNSPAHVGTMCSLGLAFVLARRLLDEGLDVSVTCDLWDRAKGEQMTIDGVVYQKSLRDKGTFQKHLPGYVQIINELASRYRVYHRIRMEEEFMSNP
;
A
#
# COMPACT_ATOMS: atom_id res chain seq x y z
N MET A 1 13.36 23.13 -29.74
CA MET A 1 12.31 22.99 -28.72
C MET A 1 11.46 21.80 -29.11
N GLU A 2 11.72 20.62 -28.53
CA GLU A 2 10.83 19.47 -28.71
C GLU A 2 9.60 19.68 -27.82
N GLN A 3 8.43 19.72 -28.44
CA GLN A 3 7.15 19.68 -27.74
C GLN A 3 6.92 18.23 -27.30
N SER A 4 6.96 17.97 -25.99
CA SER A 4 6.54 16.68 -25.46
C SER A 4 5.02 16.55 -25.62
N THR A 5 4.56 15.61 -26.44
CA THR A 5 3.15 15.25 -26.53
C THR A 5 2.65 14.80 -25.15
N PRO A 6 1.53 15.35 -24.62
CA PRO A 6 0.96 14.85 -23.38
C PRO A 6 0.44 13.43 -23.65
N VAL A 7 0.98 12.44 -22.96
CA VAL A 7 0.42 11.09 -23.01
C VAL A 7 -0.95 11.16 -22.33
N ALA A 8 -2.01 10.94 -23.11
CA ALA A 8 -3.38 10.92 -22.59
C ALA A 8 -3.55 9.74 -21.63
N TYR A 9 -4.02 10.01 -20.42
CA TYR A 9 -4.31 8.99 -19.42
C TYR A 9 -5.56 8.20 -19.84
N ASP A 10 -5.38 6.95 -20.26
CA ASP A 10 -6.40 6.10 -20.89
C ASP A 10 -7.06 5.10 -19.93
N LEU A 11 -6.83 5.26 -18.62
CA LEU A 11 -7.41 4.43 -17.54
C LEU A 11 -7.04 2.94 -17.63
N ALA A 12 -6.09 2.56 -18.48
CA ALA A 12 -5.65 1.18 -18.65
C ALA A 12 -4.27 0.95 -18.02
N SER A 13 -4.08 -0.23 -17.42
CA SER A 13 -2.79 -0.62 -16.85
C SER A 13 -1.90 -1.18 -17.96
N HIS A 14 -1.12 -0.31 -18.61
CA HIS A 14 -0.24 -0.69 -19.72
C HIS A 14 1.07 -1.35 -19.26
N HIS A 15 1.37 -1.36 -17.96
CA HIS A 15 2.70 -1.70 -17.45
C HIS A 15 2.63 -2.63 -16.22
N ALA A 16 2.57 -3.95 -16.48
CA ALA A 16 2.44 -4.98 -15.45
C ALA A 16 3.57 -5.02 -14.40
N LEU A 17 4.73 -4.40 -14.68
CA LEU A 17 5.88 -4.33 -13.77
C LEU A 17 5.92 -3.01 -12.94
N GLY A 18 4.95 -2.11 -13.13
CA GLY A 18 4.87 -0.80 -12.48
C GLY A 18 5.82 0.24 -13.09
N GLY A 19 5.37 1.49 -13.24
CA GLY A 19 6.17 2.58 -13.84
C GLY A 19 7.55 2.81 -13.19
N GLY A 20 7.71 2.38 -11.93
CA GLY A 20 8.98 2.43 -11.22
C GLY A 20 10.11 1.63 -11.87
N SER A 21 9.80 0.52 -12.58
CA SER A 21 10.81 -0.31 -13.25
C SER A 21 11.53 0.40 -14.39
N TYR A 22 10.94 1.45 -14.97
CA TYR A 22 11.54 2.21 -16.08
C TYR A 22 12.41 3.40 -15.59
N ALA A 23 12.15 3.90 -14.38
CA ALA A 23 12.98 4.90 -13.71
C ALA A 23 14.22 4.27 -13.01
N PHE A 24 14.42 2.95 -13.14
CA PHE A 24 15.50 2.22 -12.49
C PHE A 24 16.86 2.46 -13.16
N LYS A 25 17.46 3.61 -12.84
CA LYS A 25 18.91 3.84 -12.83
C LYS A 25 19.27 4.46 -11.48
N THR A 26 19.49 3.60 -10.48
CA THR A 26 20.12 3.85 -9.16
C THR A 26 19.61 5.01 -8.26
N ARG A 27 18.79 5.95 -8.75
CA ARG A 27 18.34 7.17 -8.05
C ARG A 27 16.82 7.26 -7.98
N TYR A 28 16.15 6.12 -7.83
CA TYR A 28 14.69 6.05 -7.77
C TYR A 28 14.06 6.91 -6.66
N PRO A 29 14.60 6.96 -5.42
CA PRO A 29 14.09 7.85 -4.38
C PRO A 29 14.18 9.33 -4.76
N LEU A 30 15.29 9.74 -5.39
CA LEU A 30 15.46 11.10 -5.88
C LEU A 30 14.48 11.43 -7.01
N TYR A 31 14.28 10.51 -7.94
CA TYR A 31 13.27 10.67 -8.99
C TYR A 31 11.88 10.87 -8.38
N LEU A 32 11.48 10.02 -7.43
CA LEU A 32 10.19 10.16 -6.73
C LEU A 32 10.08 11.51 -6.01
N LYS A 33 11.16 11.99 -5.39
CA LYS A 33 11.21 13.33 -4.78
C LYS A 33 10.91 14.44 -5.81
N THR A 34 11.36 14.32 -7.06
CA THR A 34 11.03 15.31 -8.11
C THR A 34 9.57 15.31 -8.54
N LEU A 35 8.82 14.25 -8.24
CA LEU A 35 7.40 14.13 -8.57
C LEU A 35 6.49 14.68 -7.46
N LEU A 36 7.04 15.01 -6.28
CA LEU A 36 6.27 15.56 -5.18
C LEU A 36 5.95 17.03 -5.43
N SER A 37 4.66 17.37 -5.35
CA SER A 37 4.15 18.73 -5.56
C SER A 37 4.66 19.72 -4.51
N ASP A 38 4.85 19.25 -3.27
CA ASP A 38 5.34 20.03 -2.14
C ASP A 38 6.28 19.17 -1.26
N PRO A 39 7.60 19.20 -1.53
CA PRO A 39 8.59 18.45 -0.75
C PRO A 39 8.74 18.93 0.70
N GLY A 40 8.16 20.08 1.07
CA GLY A 40 8.18 20.60 2.44
C GLY A 40 7.11 19.98 3.34
N GLN A 41 6.12 19.30 2.75
CA GLN A 41 5.11 18.55 3.50
C GLN A 41 5.53 17.10 3.73
N ARG A 42 4.92 16.49 4.75
CA ARG A 42 5.07 15.06 5.01
C ARG A 42 4.60 14.25 3.80
N THR A 43 5.45 13.35 3.33
CA THR A 43 5.15 12.39 2.27
C THR A 43 4.69 11.07 2.88
N GLU A 44 3.56 10.54 2.42
CA GLU A 44 3.08 9.24 2.86
C GLU A 44 3.34 8.16 1.79
N VAL A 45 4.03 7.08 2.18
CA VAL A 45 4.06 5.84 1.41
C VAL A 45 2.89 4.98 1.87
N ASN A 46 1.84 4.92 1.06
CA ASN A 46 0.65 4.14 1.36
C ASN A 46 0.75 2.72 0.79
N ILE A 47 0.31 1.74 1.58
CA ILE A 47 0.12 0.36 1.14
C ILE A 47 -1.21 -0.18 1.67
N ILE A 48 -2.01 -0.77 0.78
CA ILE A 48 -3.28 -1.41 1.11
C ILE A 48 -3.07 -2.92 1.14
N ILE A 49 -3.54 -3.58 2.20
CA ILE A 49 -3.32 -4.99 2.48
C ILE A 49 -4.64 -5.63 2.90
N GLN A 50 -4.90 -6.84 2.41
CA GLN A 50 -6.05 -7.65 2.81
C GLN A 50 -5.57 -8.89 3.58
N PRO A 51 -5.64 -8.91 4.93
CA PRO A 51 -5.27 -10.04 5.77
C PRO A 51 -6.23 -11.25 5.64
N ASN A 52 -6.28 -11.87 4.47
CA ASN A 52 -7.18 -13.00 4.17
C ASN A 52 -6.54 -14.38 4.36
N SER A 53 -5.22 -14.42 4.56
CA SER A 53 -4.38 -15.60 4.68
C SER A 53 -3.08 -15.22 5.40
N PRO A 54 -2.25 -16.18 5.86
CA PRO A 54 -0.92 -15.85 6.33
C PRO A 54 -0.15 -15.05 5.27
N ALA A 55 0.65 -14.08 5.70
CA ALA A 55 1.41 -13.24 4.76
C ALA A 55 2.34 -14.09 3.88
N HIS A 56 2.00 -14.21 2.60
CA HIS A 56 2.82 -14.93 1.64
C HIS A 56 3.95 -14.03 1.09
N VAL A 57 4.85 -14.61 0.31
CA VAL A 57 6.05 -13.92 -0.21
C VAL A 57 5.72 -12.58 -0.90
N GLY A 58 4.65 -12.53 -1.72
CA GLY A 58 4.20 -11.29 -2.35
C GLY A 58 3.89 -10.17 -1.35
N THR A 59 3.12 -10.46 -0.29
CA THR A 59 2.82 -9.52 0.79
C THR A 59 4.09 -9.02 1.47
N MET A 60 5.01 -9.94 1.79
CA MET A 60 6.29 -9.61 2.43
C MET A 60 7.15 -8.71 1.55
N CYS A 61 7.19 -8.97 0.24
CA CYS A 61 7.91 -8.14 -0.72
C CYS A 61 7.31 -6.75 -0.84
N SER A 62 5.98 -6.62 -0.93
CA SER A 62 5.30 -5.32 -1.02
C SER A 62 5.47 -4.48 0.24
N LEU A 63 5.29 -5.10 1.42
CA LEU A 63 5.56 -4.46 2.71
C LEU A 63 7.03 -4.03 2.83
N GLY A 64 7.96 -4.94 2.54
CA GLY A 64 9.38 -4.66 2.56
C GLY A 64 9.76 -3.50 1.63
N LEU A 65 9.21 -3.47 0.42
CA LEU A 65 9.43 -2.40 -0.54
C LEU A 65 8.93 -1.05 -0.01
N ALA A 66 7.73 -1.00 0.59
CA ALA A 66 7.18 0.23 1.16
C ALA A 66 8.10 0.82 2.24
N PHE A 67 8.58 -0.02 3.17
CA PHE A 67 9.48 0.43 4.24
C PHE A 67 10.88 0.78 3.75
N VAL A 68 11.45 0.00 2.81
CA VAL A 68 12.73 0.34 2.18
C VAL A 68 12.62 1.67 1.45
N LEU A 69 11.56 1.87 0.67
CA LEU A 69 11.34 3.10 -0.07
C LEU A 69 11.24 4.30 0.88
N ALA A 70 10.43 4.20 1.93
CA ALA A 70 10.29 5.25 2.92
C ALA A 70 11.63 5.60 3.58
N ARG A 71 12.43 4.59 3.97
CA ARG A 71 13.78 4.82 4.51
C ARG A 71 14.67 5.57 3.52
N ARG A 72 14.63 5.20 2.24
CA ARG A 72 15.44 5.87 1.21
C ARG A 72 14.98 7.30 0.95
N LEU A 73 13.68 7.58 1.04
CA LEU A 73 13.18 8.96 0.93
C LEU A 73 13.57 9.81 2.15
N LEU A 74 13.63 9.22 3.36
CA LEU A 74 14.20 9.88 4.54
C LEU A 74 15.69 10.22 4.33
N ASP A 75 16.46 9.32 3.72
CA ASP A 75 17.88 9.56 3.41
C ASP A 75 18.06 10.75 2.43
N GLU A 76 17.07 11.03 1.59
CA GLU A 76 17.02 12.18 0.67
C GLU A 76 16.48 13.47 1.33
N GLY A 77 16.28 13.45 2.66
CA GLY A 77 15.91 14.62 3.46
C GLY A 77 14.41 14.98 3.44
N LEU A 78 13.54 14.05 3.06
CA LEU A 78 12.09 14.24 3.17
C LEU A 78 11.59 13.83 4.56
N ASP A 79 10.48 14.43 5.02
CA ASP A 79 9.69 13.88 6.14
C ASP A 79 8.73 12.82 5.57
N VAL A 80 8.89 11.57 5.98
CA VAL A 80 8.20 10.43 5.36
C VAL A 80 7.62 9.49 6.41
N SER A 81 6.41 9.01 6.16
CA SER A 81 5.77 7.95 6.95
C SER A 81 5.22 6.83 6.06
N VAL A 82 5.02 5.65 6.65
CA VAL A 82 4.33 4.53 5.99
C VAL A 82 2.92 4.40 6.56
N THR A 83 1.92 4.39 5.69
CA THR A 83 0.53 4.16 6.05
C THR A 83 0.10 2.78 5.55
N CYS A 84 -0.18 1.85 6.47
CA CYS A 84 -0.65 0.50 6.18
C CYS A 84 -2.17 0.43 6.37
N ASP A 85 -2.90 0.44 5.26
CA ASP A 85 -4.36 0.34 5.25
C ASP A 85 -4.78 -1.12 5.19
N LEU A 86 -5.47 -1.59 6.23
CA LEU A 86 -5.94 -2.96 6.35
C LEU A 86 -7.39 -3.04 5.87
N TRP A 87 -7.59 -3.74 4.75
CA TRP A 87 -8.90 -4.01 4.16
C TRP A 87 -9.53 -5.24 4.82
N ASP A 88 -10.65 -5.04 5.52
CA ASP A 88 -11.33 -6.09 6.26
C ASP A 88 -12.71 -6.51 5.69
N ARG A 89 -13.39 -5.66 4.90
CA ARG A 89 -14.68 -5.97 4.25
C ARG A 89 -14.56 -6.65 2.89
N ALA A 90 -13.37 -7.13 2.53
CA ALA A 90 -13.20 -7.83 1.27
C ALA A 90 -14.17 -9.04 1.18
N LYS A 91 -14.64 -9.32 -0.04
CA LYS A 91 -15.69 -10.31 -0.29
C LYS A 91 -15.25 -11.70 0.18
N GLY A 92 -16.01 -12.29 1.11
CA GLY A 92 -15.80 -13.66 1.60
C GLY A 92 -16.66 -14.67 0.86
N GLU A 93 -17.54 -15.39 1.57
CA GLU A 93 -18.51 -16.30 0.89
C GLU A 93 -19.65 -15.52 0.29
N GLN A 94 -20.14 -16.03 -0.83
CA GLN A 94 -21.48 -15.75 -1.32
C GLN A 94 -22.38 -16.93 -0.98
N MET A 95 -23.59 -16.63 -0.52
CA MET A 95 -24.64 -17.62 -0.35
C MET A 95 -25.96 -17.06 -0.85
N THR A 96 -26.82 -17.93 -1.37
CA THR A 96 -28.15 -17.54 -1.85
C THR A 96 -29.20 -18.07 -0.89
N ILE A 97 -30.06 -17.19 -0.38
CA ILE A 97 -31.22 -17.54 0.44
C ILE A 97 -32.44 -16.94 -0.26
N ASP A 98 -33.40 -17.79 -0.65
CA ASP A 98 -34.63 -17.40 -1.35
C ASP A 98 -34.42 -16.52 -2.60
N GLY A 99 -33.37 -16.83 -3.37
CA GLY A 99 -33.02 -16.09 -4.59
C GLY A 99 -32.26 -14.78 -4.35
N VAL A 100 -32.08 -14.36 -3.09
CA VAL A 100 -31.28 -13.18 -2.72
C VAL A 100 -29.83 -13.59 -2.44
N VAL A 101 -28.88 -12.90 -3.06
CA VAL A 101 -27.44 -13.13 -2.87
C VAL A 101 -26.96 -12.36 -1.64
N TYR A 102 -26.54 -13.10 -0.62
CA TYR A 102 -25.88 -12.59 0.58
C TYR A 102 -24.37 -12.78 0.46
N GLN A 103 -23.61 -11.83 0.97
CA GLN A 103 -22.16 -11.90 0.97
C GLN A 103 -21.63 -11.64 2.38
N LYS A 104 -20.90 -12.60 2.94
CA LYS A 104 -20.22 -12.45 4.23
C LYS A 104 -18.83 -11.86 3.99
N SER A 105 -18.46 -10.81 4.71
CA SER A 105 -17.10 -10.27 4.62
C SER A 105 -16.08 -11.19 5.29
N LEU A 106 -14.79 -10.98 5.03
CA LEU A 106 -13.72 -11.69 5.74
C LEU A 106 -13.70 -11.37 7.24
N ARG A 107 -14.10 -10.14 7.61
CA ARG A 107 -14.33 -9.74 9.01
C ARG A 107 -15.42 -10.60 9.66
N ASP A 108 -16.56 -10.81 8.98
CA ASP A 108 -17.68 -11.58 9.53
C ASP A 108 -17.38 -13.08 9.67
N LYS A 109 -16.39 -13.58 8.93
CA LYS A 109 -15.88 -14.95 9.02
C LYS A 109 -14.80 -15.15 10.08
N GLY A 110 -14.32 -14.08 10.73
CA GLY A 110 -13.18 -14.15 11.64
C GLY A 110 -11.83 -14.41 10.94
N THR A 111 -11.80 -14.51 9.60
CA THR A 111 -10.57 -14.80 8.84
C THR A 111 -9.59 -13.64 8.91
N PHE A 112 -10.10 -12.41 8.85
CA PHE A 112 -9.29 -11.22 9.04
C PHE A 112 -8.63 -11.20 10.42
N GLN A 113 -9.41 -11.40 11.48
CA GLN A 113 -8.94 -11.38 12.87
C GLN A 113 -7.94 -12.51 13.15
N LYS A 114 -8.13 -13.67 12.51
CA LYS A 114 -7.20 -14.80 12.61
C LYS A 114 -5.80 -14.46 12.09
N HIS A 115 -5.71 -13.69 11.00
CA HIS A 115 -4.42 -13.40 10.34
C HIS A 115 -3.82 -12.05 10.75
N LEU A 116 -4.65 -11.10 11.17
CA LEU A 116 -4.25 -9.74 11.56
C LEU A 116 -3.01 -9.68 12.50
N PRO A 117 -2.91 -10.47 13.58
CA PRO A 117 -1.75 -10.38 14.48
C PRO A 117 -0.41 -10.60 13.79
N GLY A 118 -0.36 -11.53 12.83
CA GLY A 118 0.86 -11.79 12.05
C GLY A 118 1.26 -10.60 11.17
N TYR A 119 0.27 -9.94 10.55
CA TYR A 119 0.53 -8.74 9.75
C TYR A 119 1.02 -7.58 10.61
N VAL A 120 0.38 -7.35 11.77
CA VAL A 120 0.80 -6.31 12.71
C VAL A 120 2.23 -6.55 13.19
N GLN A 121 2.59 -7.80 13.50
CA GLN A 121 3.96 -8.16 13.87
C GLN A 121 4.95 -7.81 12.75
N ILE A 122 4.69 -8.26 11.51
CA ILE A 122 5.55 -7.97 10.36
C ILE A 122 5.73 -6.47 10.15
N ILE A 123 4.63 -5.71 10.19
CA ILE A 123 4.66 -4.24 10.01
C ILE A 123 5.53 -3.59 11.09
N ASN A 124 5.38 -3.97 12.35
CA ASN A 124 6.17 -3.43 13.46
C ASN A 124 7.65 -3.81 13.36
N GLU A 125 7.96 -5.05 12.94
CA GLU A 125 9.34 -5.49 12.71
C GLU A 125 10.00 -4.69 11.58
N LEU A 126 9.30 -4.45 10.48
CA LEU A 126 9.79 -3.63 9.37
C LEU A 126 9.98 -2.17 9.79
N ALA A 127 9.02 -1.58 10.50
CA ALA A 127 9.12 -0.22 11.01
C ALA A 127 10.34 -0.03 11.92
N SER A 128 10.57 -0.97 12.83
CA SER A 128 11.74 -0.97 13.72
C SER A 128 13.04 -1.15 12.93
N ARG A 129 13.09 -2.12 12.02
CA ARG A 129 14.27 -2.43 11.20
C ARG A 129 14.70 -1.26 10.33
N TYR A 130 13.74 -0.58 9.69
CA TYR A 130 14.00 0.53 8.79
C TYR A 130 13.96 1.90 9.47
N ARG A 131 13.58 1.95 10.76
CA ARG A 131 13.46 3.19 11.55
C ARG A 131 12.57 4.23 10.85
N VAL A 132 11.39 3.78 10.45
CA VAL A 132 10.38 4.59 9.76
C VAL A 132 9.14 4.64 10.63
N TYR A 133 8.59 5.84 10.84
CA TYR A 133 7.29 5.97 11.51
C TYR A 133 6.19 5.38 10.63
N HIS A 134 5.29 4.61 11.26
CA HIS A 134 4.17 4.01 10.56
C HIS A 134 2.84 4.21 11.30
N ARG A 135 1.76 4.17 10.52
CA ARG A 135 0.38 4.09 11.00
C ARG A 135 -0.28 2.88 10.38
N ILE A 136 -1.08 2.17 11.18
CA ILE A 136 -2.00 1.14 10.72
C ILE A 136 -3.40 1.73 10.77
N ARG A 137 -4.14 1.67 9.68
CA ARG A 137 -5.54 2.11 9.63
C ARG A 137 -6.44 0.95 9.23
N MET A 138 -7.62 0.90 9.80
CA MET A 138 -8.67 -0.03 9.35
C MET A 138 -9.51 0.62 8.25
N GLU A 139 -10.25 -0.19 7.48
CA GLU A 139 -11.13 0.30 6.41
C GLU A 139 -12.07 1.41 6.83
N GLU A 140 -12.67 1.27 8.01
CA GLU A 140 -13.56 2.29 8.57
C GLU A 140 -12.86 3.66 8.73
N GLU A 141 -11.60 3.65 9.13
CA GLU A 141 -10.81 4.87 9.37
C GLU A 141 -10.43 5.56 8.06
N PHE A 142 -9.91 4.84 7.07
CA PHE A 142 -9.49 5.48 5.81
C PHE A 142 -10.68 5.81 4.89
N MET A 143 -11.81 5.11 5.01
CA MET A 143 -13.04 5.47 4.28
C MET A 143 -13.79 6.66 4.90
N SER A 144 -13.51 6.98 6.17
CA SER A 144 -14.13 8.12 6.87
C SER A 144 -13.55 9.49 6.48
N ASN A 145 -12.43 9.50 5.75
CA ASN A 145 -11.70 10.71 5.36
C ASN A 145 -11.36 10.64 3.84
N PRO A 146 -12.36 10.86 2.96
CA PRO A 146 -12.19 10.79 1.51
C PRO A 146 -11.38 11.94 0.92
#